data_AF-A0A640W904-F1
#
_entry.id   AF-A0A640W904-F1
#
_cell.length_a   1.000
_cell.length_b   1.000
_cell.length_c   1.000
_cell.angle_alpha   90.00
_cell.angle_beta   90.00
_cell.angle_gamma   90.00
#
_symmetry.space_group_name_H-M   'P 1'
#
loop_
_entity.id
_entity.type
_entity.pdbx_description
1 polymer ?
#
loop_
_entity_poly.entity_id
_entity_poly.type
_entity_poly.pdbx_seq_one_letter_code
_entity_poly.pdbx_strand_id
1 'polypeptide(L)'
;MRAAQPNPDQAIADALARVKAGVDPSMIELPDIVVFPRLIPAMPATARKARGTGTLLGRPGPRFVKRGHQVRYRLSDVYEWLESSESYASTAEAAMHRAAAAS
;
A
#
# COMPACT_ATOMS: atom_id res chain seq x y z
N MET A 1 22.34 12.74 -14.85
CA MET A 1 22.04 13.46 -13.60
C MET A 1 21.10 12.60 -12.77
N ARG A 2 21.50 12.15 -11.57
CA ARG A 2 20.64 11.34 -10.69
C ARG A 2 19.79 12.33 -9.91
N ALA A 3 18.48 12.39 -10.20
CA ALA A 3 17.56 13.19 -9.39
C ALA A 3 17.74 12.78 -7.92
N ALA A 4 17.89 13.76 -7.03
CA ALA A 4 17.93 13.51 -5.59
C ALA A 4 16.68 12.71 -5.23
N GLN A 5 16.85 11.53 -4.65
CA GLN A 5 15.70 10.74 -4.20
C GLN A 5 15.01 11.55 -3.11
N PRO A 6 13.73 11.91 -3.27
CA PRO A 6 13.03 12.69 -2.26
C PRO A 6 13.06 11.92 -0.95
N ASN A 7 13.34 12.63 0.15
CA ASN A 7 13.22 12.08 1.49
C ASN A 7 11.82 11.45 1.62
N PRO A 8 11.70 10.15 1.97
CA PRO A 8 10.41 9.47 2.04
C PRO A 8 9.37 10.20 2.89
N ASP A 9 9.80 10.79 4.02
CA ASP A 9 8.91 11.47 4.94
C ASP A 9 8.39 12.79 4.34
N GLN A 10 9.24 13.51 3.62
CA GLN A 10 8.84 14.71 2.88
C GLN A 10 7.86 14.36 1.76
N ALA A 11 8.09 13.28 1.02
CA ALA A 11 7.20 12.83 -0.04
C ALA A 11 5.80 12.48 0.48
N ILE A 12 5.70 11.94 1.70
CA ILE A 12 4.42 11.70 2.38
C ILE A 12 3.79 13.04 2.78
N ALA A 13 4.54 13.93 3.42
CA ALA A 13 4.03 15.24 3.82
C ALA A 13 3.47 16.03 2.63
N ASP A 14 4.19 16.04 1.50
CA ASP A 14 3.75 16.70 0.27
C ASP A 14 2.48 16.06 -0.31
N ALA A 15 2.40 14.72 -0.30
CA ALA A 15 1.23 14.00 -0.75
C ALA A 15 0.00 14.34 0.11
N LEU A 16 0.14 14.36 1.43
CA LEU A 16 -0.92 14.74 2.36
C LEU A 16 -1.34 16.21 2.20
N ALA A 17 -0.38 17.11 1.98
CA ALA A 17 -0.66 18.51 1.71
C ALA A 17 -1.49 18.71 0.42
N ARG A 18 -1.20 17.93 -0.63
CA ARG A 18 -2.00 17.94 -1.88
C ARG A 18 -3.42 17.45 -1.65
N VAL A 19 -3.62 16.38 -0.89
CA VAL A 19 -4.96 15.91 -0.53
C VAL A 19 -5.72 16.98 0.25
N LYS A 20 -5.07 17.62 1.23
CA LYS A 20 -5.66 18.74 1.98
C LYS A 20 -6.04 19.93 1.08
N ALA A 21 -5.32 20.14 -0.01
CA ALA A 21 -5.63 21.14 -1.03
C ALA A 21 -6.74 20.72 -2.02
N GLY A 22 -7.37 19.55 -1.83
CA GLY A 22 -8.47 19.05 -2.66
C GLY A 22 -8.03 18.22 -3.87
N VAL A 23 -6.75 17.83 -3.97
CA VAL A 23 -6.30 16.91 -5.02
C VAL A 23 -6.82 15.50 -4.70
N ASP A 24 -7.49 14.88 -5.67
CA ASP A 24 -7.95 13.50 -5.57
C ASP A 24 -6.78 12.52 -5.27
N PRO A 25 -6.84 11.73 -4.17
CA PRO A 25 -5.83 10.73 -3.83
C PRO A 25 -5.54 9.71 -4.95
N SER A 26 -6.50 9.45 -5.84
CA SER A 26 -6.31 8.55 -6.99
C SER A 26 -5.26 9.08 -7.98
N MET A 27 -4.99 10.38 -7.97
CA MET A 27 -4.04 11.07 -8.86
C MET A 27 -2.64 11.21 -8.26
N ILE A 28 -2.43 10.74 -7.03
CA ILE A 28 -1.15 10.84 -6.32
C ILE A 28 -0.46 9.47 -6.32
N GLU A 29 0.59 9.30 -7.12
CA GLU A 29 1.36 8.04 -7.22
C GLU A 29 2.67 8.09 -6.40
N LEU A 30 2.77 7.27 -5.35
CA LEU A 30 3.96 7.16 -4.49
C LEU A 30 4.84 5.97 -4.88
N PRO A 31 6.18 6.08 -4.83
CA PRO A 31 7.07 4.96 -5.09
C PRO A 31 7.10 3.98 -3.91
N ASP A 32 7.54 2.75 -4.18
CA ASP A 32 7.65 1.65 -3.20
C ASP A 32 8.40 2.05 -1.92
N ILE A 33 9.51 2.79 -2.03
CA ILE A 33 10.33 3.23 -0.88
C ILE A 33 9.63 4.27 0.03
N VAL A 34 8.61 4.96 -0.50
CA VAL A 34 7.82 5.94 0.26
C VAL A 34 6.68 5.23 0.98
N VAL A 35 6.01 4.29 0.30
CA VAL A 35 4.90 3.53 0.88
C VAL A 35 5.36 2.57 1.96
N PHE A 36 6.48 1.88 1.74
CA PHE A 36 7.02 0.86 2.63
C PHE A 36 8.31 1.33 3.32
N PRO A 37 8.47 1.18 4.64
CA PRO A 37 7.49 0.68 5.61
C PRO A 37 6.58 1.78 6.22
N ARG A 38 6.59 3.01 5.67
CA ARG A 38 6.04 4.19 6.37
C ARG A 38 4.52 4.20 6.44
N LEU A 39 3.84 3.89 5.34
CA LEU A 39 2.37 3.82 5.28
C LEU A 39 1.87 2.41 5.52
N ILE A 40 2.53 1.43 4.90
CA ILE A 40 2.24 0.02 5.11
C ILE A 40 3.41 -0.60 5.87
N PRO A 41 3.18 -1.20 7.06
CA PRO A 41 4.22 -1.71 7.95
C PRO A 41 4.79 -3.05 7.45
N ALA A 42 5.33 -3.05 6.24
CA ALA A 42 6.04 -4.17 5.64
C ALA A 42 7.33 -3.66 5.01
N MET A 43 8.39 -4.49 5.04
CA MET A 43 9.65 -4.12 4.39
C MET A 43 9.50 -4.12 2.86
N PRO A 44 10.24 -3.26 2.13
CA PRO A 44 10.18 -3.22 0.66
C PRO A 44 10.46 -4.57 -0.03
N ALA A 45 11.30 -5.42 0.58
CA ALA A 45 11.53 -6.79 0.11
C ALA A 45 10.26 -7.65 0.17
N THR A 46 9.50 -7.55 1.26
CA THR A 46 8.21 -8.21 1.45
C THR A 46 7.18 -7.69 0.45
N ALA A 47 7.12 -6.37 0.23
CA ALA A 47 6.24 -5.78 -0.78
C ALA A 47 6.56 -6.31 -2.19
N ARG A 48 7.85 -6.40 -2.54
CA ARG A 48 8.29 -7.00 -3.81
C ARG A 48 7.83 -8.45 -3.95
N LYS A 49 7.97 -9.27 -2.90
CA LYS A 49 7.51 -10.66 -2.93
C LYS A 49 5.99 -10.73 -3.06
N ALA A 50 5.27 -9.89 -2.32
CA ALA A 50 3.81 -9.83 -2.34
C ALA A 50 3.23 -9.50 -3.73
N ARG A 51 3.91 -8.65 -4.52
CA ARG A 51 3.50 -8.40 -5.91
C ARG A 51 3.58 -9.63 -6.81
N GLY A 52 4.52 -10.54 -6.52
CA GLY A 52 4.66 -11.80 -7.25
C GLY A 52 3.69 -12.89 -6.76
N THR A 53 3.34 -12.88 -5.46
CA THR A 53 2.45 -13.90 -4.87
C THR A 53 0.99 -13.48 -4.81
N GLY A 54 0.68 -12.19 -4.99
CA GLY A 54 -0.66 -11.62 -4.82
C GLY A 54 -1.05 -11.33 -3.37
N THR A 55 -0.23 -11.73 -2.39
CA THR A 55 -0.59 -11.68 -0.96
C THR A 55 0.43 -10.87 -0.17
N LEU A 56 -0.06 -9.90 0.62
CA LEU A 56 0.69 -9.10 1.57
C LEU A 56 0.07 -9.25 2.97
N LEU A 57 0.87 -9.63 3.96
CA LEU A 57 0.42 -9.77 5.36
C LEU A 57 -0.85 -10.65 5.50
N GLY A 58 -0.91 -11.75 4.74
CA GLY A 58 -2.00 -12.74 4.85
C GLY A 58 -3.29 -12.40 4.09
N ARG A 59 -3.33 -11.30 3.34
CA ARG A 59 -4.49 -10.88 2.53
C ARG A 59 -4.07 -10.41 1.13
N PRO A 60 -5.00 -10.23 0.18
CA PRO A 60 -4.68 -9.66 -1.13
C PRO A 60 -3.86 -8.38 -0.99
N GLY A 61 -2.77 -8.25 -1.74
CA GLY A 61 -1.88 -7.09 -1.69
C GLY A 61 -2.55 -5.81 -2.25
N PRO A 62 -2.06 -4.62 -1.88
CA PRO A 62 -2.57 -3.37 -2.42
C PRO A 62 -2.35 -3.30 -3.93
N ARG A 63 -3.29 -2.68 -4.65
CA ARG A 63 -3.14 -2.42 -6.08
C ARG A 63 -1.92 -1.54 -6.33
N PHE A 64 -1.23 -1.79 -7.44
CA PHE A 64 -0.06 -1.02 -7.84
C PHE A 64 -0.08 -0.75 -9.35
N VAL A 65 0.56 0.35 -9.73
CA VAL A 65 0.74 0.75 -11.12
C VAL A 65 2.18 0.45 -11.53
N LYS A 66 2.36 -0.30 -12.61
CA LYS A 66 3.67 -0.55 -13.22
C LYS A 66 3.97 0.51 -14.28
N ARG A 67 5.05 1.27 -14.09
CA ARG A 67 5.55 2.28 -15.04
C ARG A 67 6.96 1.86 -15.48
N GLY A 68 7.04 1.08 -16.56
CA GLY A 68 8.29 0.46 -17.01
C GLY A 68 8.90 -0.45 -15.93
N HIS A 69 10.11 -0.12 -15.47
CA HIS A 69 10.80 -0.82 -14.37
C HIS A 69 10.41 -0.32 -12.97
N GLN A 70 9.56 0.72 -12.87
CA GLN A 70 9.14 1.29 -11.60
C GLN A 70 7.77 0.78 -11.17
N VAL A 71 7.60 0.59 -9.87
CA VAL A 71 6.32 0.28 -9.22
C VAL A 71 5.90 1.49 -8.40
N ARG A 72 4.64 1.91 -8.58
CA ARG A 72 4.01 2.98 -7.80
C ARG A 72 2.69 2.52 -7.22
N TYR A 73 2.23 3.20 -6.19
CA TYR A 73 0.94 2.97 -5.56
C TYR A 73 0.18 4.29 -5.59
N ARG A 74 -1.09 4.25 -6.02
CA ARG A 74 -1.96 5.40 -5.85
C ARG A 74 -2.27 5.54 -4.37
N LEU A 75 -2.31 6.77 -3.87
CA LEU A 75 -2.59 7.02 -2.46
C LEU A 75 -3.99 6.50 -2.08
N SER A 76 -4.97 6.58 -3.00
CA SER A 76 -6.30 5.95 -2.83
C SER A 76 -6.22 4.45 -2.58
N ASP A 77 -5.44 3.71 -3.38
CA ASP A 77 -5.33 2.24 -3.28
C ASP A 77 -4.62 1.84 -1.97
N VAL A 78 -3.68 2.68 -1.50
CA VAL A 78 -3.03 2.49 -0.20
C VAL A 78 -4.03 2.69 0.93
N TYR A 79 -4.85 3.74 0.88
CA TYR A 79 -5.89 3.96 1.89
C TYR A 79 -6.96 2.88 1.88
N GLU A 80 -7.49 2.52 0.70
CA GLU A 80 -8.46 1.45 0.56
C GLU A 80 -7.93 0.13 1.17
N TRP A 81 -6.67 -0.21 0.88
CA TRP A 81 -6.06 -1.41 1.46
C TRP A 81 -5.87 -1.32 2.98
N LEU A 82 -5.47 -0.15 3.51
CA LEU A 82 -5.35 0.05 4.95
C LEU A 82 -6.70 -0.05 5.65
N GLU A 83 -7.74 0.57 5.09
CA GLU A 83 -9.12 0.55 5.60
C GLU A 83 -9.75 -0.84 5.49
N SER A 84 -9.43 -1.62 4.46
CA SER A 84 -9.93 -2.99 4.28
C SER A 84 -9.28 -3.99 5.26
N SER A 85 -8.54 -3.53 6.27
CA SER A 85 -7.95 -4.42 7.27
C SER A 85 -9.00 -4.82 8.29
N GLU A 86 -9.58 -5.99 8.08
CA GLU A 86 -10.38 -6.64 9.10
C GLU A 86 -9.47 -6.98 10.29
N SER A 87 -9.74 -6.35 11.42
CA SER A 87 -9.08 -6.64 12.69
C SER A 87 -9.75 -7.87 13.28
N TYR A 88 -9.07 -9.01 13.24
CA TYR A 88 -9.52 -10.22 13.92
C TYR A 88 -8.80 -10.36 15.25
N ALA A 89 -9.54 -10.69 16.30
CA ALA A 89 -9.01 -10.95 17.64
C ALA A 89 -8.19 -12.26 17.68
N SER A 90 -8.36 -13.16 16.71
CA SER A 90 -7.59 -14.40 16.63
C SER A 90 -7.48 -14.99 15.22
N THR A 91 -6.54 -15.92 15.05
CA THR A 91 -6.41 -16.72 13.82
C THR A 91 -7.61 -17.64 13.57
N ALA A 92 -8.28 -18.09 14.64
CA ALA A 92 -9.49 -18.90 14.56
C ALA A 92 -10.65 -18.10 13.98
N GLU A 93 -10.83 -16.87 14.44
CA GLU A 93 -11.84 -15.94 13.91
C GLU A 93 -11.59 -15.62 12.43
N ALA A 94 -10.34 -15.35 12.06
CA ALA A 94 -9.96 -15.14 10.65
C ALA A 94 -10.23 -16.37 9.78
N ALA A 95 -10.08 -17.59 10.32
CA ALA A 95 -10.40 -18.83 9.60
C ALA A 95 -11.91 -19.02 9.40
N MET A 96 -12.72 -18.75 10.43
CA MET A 96 -14.18 -18.80 10.35
C MET A 96 -14.72 -17.80 9.33
N HIS A 97 -14.21 -16.56 9.33
CA HIS A 97 -14.63 -15.54 8.38
C HIS A 97 -14.31 -15.94 6.92
N ARG A 98 -13.13 -16.53 6.68
CA ARG A 98 -12.76 -17.08 5.36
C ARG A 98 -13.65 -18.25 4.92
N ALA A 99 -14.04 -19.13 5.84
CA ALA A 99 -14.94 -20.24 5.53
C ALA A 99 -16.36 -19.74 5.19
N ALA A 100 -16.84 -18.73 5.92
CA ALA A 100 -18.14 -18.12 5.69
C ALA A 100 -18.22 -17.38 4.34
N ALA A 101 -17.15 -16.71 3.91
CA ALA A 101 -17.12 -15.98 2.63
C ALA A 101 -17.01 -16.87 1.38
N ALA A 102 -16.71 -18.17 1.54
CA ALA A 102 -16.57 -19.13 0.44
C ALA A 102 -17.79 -20.05 0.25
N SER A 103 -18.84 -19.86 1.07
CA SER A 103 -20.11 -20.59 1.04
C SER A 103 -21.21 -19.75 0.42
#